data_AF-A0A6J5CW26-F1
#
_entry.id   AF-A0A6J5CW26-F1
#
_cell.length_a   1.000
_cell.length_b   1.000
_cell.length_c   1.000
_cell.angle_alpha   90.00
_cell.angle_beta   90.00
_cell.angle_gamma   90.00
#
_symmetry.space_group_name_H-M   'P 1'
#
loop_
_entity.id
_entity.type
_entity.pdbx_description
1 polymer ?
#
loop_
_entity_poly.entity_id
_entity_poly.type
_entity_poly.pdbx_seq_one_letter_code
_entity_poly.pdbx_strand_id
1 'polypeptide(L)'
;MSFLSQIKQLIAQRETPSARLAELVGIARPNLVTTLSGKHDTRGSTLDAIAGALNAQWVLVPNEHLAAVERVLAGRDAGPDREAKSAVDLFVGKNP
;
A
#
# COMPACT_ATOMS: atom_id res chain seq x y z
N MET A 1 11.22 6.89 2.38
CA MET A 1 10.05 7.63 1.86
C MET A 1 9.02 7.71 2.97
N SER A 2 8.56 8.89 3.39
CA SER A 2 7.58 8.99 4.51
C SER A 2 6.18 8.57 4.05
N PHE A 3 5.34 8.11 4.98
CA PHE A 3 3.94 7.73 4.70
C PHE A 3 3.14 8.88 4.09
N LEU A 4 3.36 10.11 4.58
CA LEU A 4 2.74 11.31 4.01
C LEU A 4 3.14 11.56 2.55
N SER A 5 4.40 11.32 2.19
CA SER A 5 4.85 11.42 0.81
C SER A 5 4.19 10.37 -0.09
N GLN A 6 3.96 9.16 0.42
CA GLN A 6 3.23 8.11 -0.31
C GLN A 6 1.77 8.53 -0.58
N ILE A 7 1.09 9.13 0.40
CA ILE A 7 -0.27 9.68 0.22
C ILE A 7 -0.29 10.74 -0.89
N LYS A 8 0.63 11.72 -0.83
CA LYS A 8 0.70 12.79 -1.83
C LYS A 8 0.95 12.23 -3.24
N GLN A 9 1.85 11.25 -3.34
CA GLN A 9 2.14 10.59 -4.61
C GLN A 9 0.92 9.86 -5.16
N LEU A 10 0.18 9.12 -4.33
CA LEU A 10 -1.02 8.41 -4.78
C LEU A 10 -2.14 9.37 -5.22
N ILE A 11 -2.32 10.49 -4.50
CA ILE A 11 -3.27 11.55 -4.90
C ILE A 11 -2.90 12.10 -6.27
N ALA A 12 -1.61 12.36 -6.51
CA ALA A 12 -1.12 12.87 -7.79
C ALA A 12 -1.31 11.83 -8.92
N GLN A 13 -1.01 10.56 -8.66
CA GLN A 13 -1.19 9.48 -9.64
C GLN A 13 -2.65 9.25 -10.05
N ARG A 14 -3.59 9.44 -9.11
CA ARG A 14 -5.04 9.30 -9.38
C ARG A 14 -5.69 10.61 -9.85
N GLU A 15 -4.90 11.66 -10.05
CA GLU A 15 -5.35 13.01 -10.43
C GLU A 15 -6.53 13.51 -9.57
N THR A 16 -6.59 13.08 -8.30
CA THR A 16 -7.77 13.30 -7.46
C THR A 16 -7.77 14.74 -6.94
N PRO A 17 -8.75 15.58 -7.30
CA PRO A 17 -8.77 16.96 -6.86
C PRO A 17 -8.90 17.06 -5.34
N SER A 18 -8.16 17.98 -4.72
CA SER A 18 -8.23 18.23 -3.26
C SER A 18 -9.66 18.51 -2.75
N ALA A 19 -10.51 19.15 -3.57
CA ALA A 19 -11.92 19.36 -3.25
C ALA A 19 -12.70 18.04 -3.16
N ARG A 20 -12.50 17.15 -4.14
CA ARG A 20 -13.13 15.83 -4.16
C ARG A 20 -12.65 14.96 -3.00
N LEU A 21 -11.36 15.02 -2.68
CA LEU A 21 -10.82 14.28 -1.54
C LEU A 21 -11.36 14.80 -0.20
N ALA A 22 -11.52 16.12 -0.06
CA ALA A 22 -12.12 16.73 1.12
C ALA A 22 -13.58 16.28 1.32
N GLU A 23 -14.36 16.21 0.24
CA GLU A 23 -15.73 15.65 0.24
C GLU A 23 -15.74 14.18 0.68
N LEU A 24 -14.89 13.35 0.08
CA LEU A 24 -14.84 11.90 0.37
C LEU A 24 -14.43 11.61 1.82
N VAL A 25 -13.57 12.44 2.40
CA VAL A 25 -13.09 12.29 3.79
C VAL A 25 -14.01 12.99 4.78
N GLY A 26 -14.97 13.81 4.32
CA GLY A 26 -15.90 14.53 5.18
C GLY A 26 -15.24 15.65 5.99
N ILE A 27 -14.16 16.24 5.48
CA ILE A 27 -13.44 17.35 6.16
C ILE A 27 -13.36 18.58 5.26
N ALA A 28 -13.28 19.77 5.87
CA ALA A 28 -13.09 21.00 5.12
C ALA A 28 -11.74 21.00 4.36
N ARG A 29 -11.74 21.49 3.12
CA ARG A 29 -10.54 21.55 2.27
C ARG A 29 -9.32 22.21 2.93
N PRO A 30 -9.44 23.33 3.69
CA PRO A 30 -8.31 23.91 4.40
C PRO A 30 -7.70 22.96 5.43
N ASN A 31 -8.53 22.17 6.12
CA ASN A 31 -8.05 21.17 7.09
C ASN A 31 -7.29 20.05 6.38
N LEU A 32 -7.79 19.56 5.25
CA LEU A 32 -7.10 18.58 4.42
C LEU A 32 -5.72 19.10 3.98
N VAL A 33 -5.63 20.35 3.51
CA VAL A 33 -4.34 20.96 3.11
C VAL A 33 -3.38 21.06 4.29
N THR A 34 -3.86 21.47 5.47
CA THR A 34 -3.04 21.52 6.69
C THR A 34 -2.54 20.14 7.10
N THR A 35 -3.39 19.11 7.07
CA THR A 35 -2.99 17.73 7.35
C THR A 35 -1.94 17.25 6.34
N LEU A 36 -2.16 17.50 5.05
CA LEU A 36 -1.20 17.15 4.00
C LEU A 36 0.11 17.96 4.09
N SER A 37 0.13 19.11 4.77
CA SER A 37 1.37 19.88 4.98
C SER A 37 2.34 19.19 5.95
N GLY A 38 1.87 18.25 6.77
CA GLY A 38 2.71 17.46 7.68
C GLY A 38 3.31 18.25 8.85
N LYS A 39 2.84 19.47 9.11
CA LYS A 39 3.44 20.37 10.10
C LYS A 39 3.26 19.92 11.56
N HIS A 40 2.32 19.03 11.87
CA HIS A 40 1.98 18.65 13.25
C HIS A 40 1.44 17.22 13.40
N ASP A 41 2.23 16.20 13.06
CA ASP A 41 1.82 14.81 13.34
C ASP A 41 2.72 14.09 14.35
N THR A 42 2.53 14.42 15.63
CA THR A 42 3.19 13.71 16.74
C THR A 42 2.77 12.24 16.80
N ARG A 43 1.53 11.89 16.41
CA ARG A 43 1.04 10.50 16.43
C ARG A 43 1.73 9.66 15.36
N GLY A 44 1.93 10.22 14.16
CA GLY A 44 2.74 9.64 13.11
C GLY A 44 4.17 9.37 13.58
N SER A 45 4.80 10.32 14.28
CA SER A 45 6.18 10.15 14.75
C SER A 45 6.37 9.01 15.78
N THR A 46 5.40 8.80 16.69
CA THR A 46 5.45 7.68 17.63
C THR A 46 5.27 6.34 16.91
N LEU A 47 4.36 6.26 15.95
CA LEU A 47 4.14 5.05 15.16
C LEU A 47 5.34 4.72 14.26
N ASP A 48 6.01 5.73 13.71
CA ASP A 48 7.27 5.58 12.98
C ASP A 48 8.37 5.04 13.89
N ALA A 49 8.48 5.55 15.12
CA ALA A 49 9.46 5.06 16.10
C ALA A 49 9.21 3.60 16.51
N ILE A 50 7.95 3.20 16.71
CA ILE A 50 7.58 1.82 17.01
C ILE A 50 7.93 0.90 15.84
N ALA A 51 7.58 1.29 14.60
CA ALA A 51 7.93 0.51 13.42
C ALA A 51 9.46 0.37 13.28
N GLY A 52 10.22 1.45 13.49
CA GLY A 52 11.67 1.41 13.49
C GLY A 52 12.25 0.44 14.53
N ALA A 53 11.70 0.42 15.75
CA ALA A 53 12.09 -0.53 16.79
C ALA A 53 11.83 -2.00 16.41
N LEU A 54 10.83 -2.24 15.57
CA LEU A 54 10.46 -3.57 15.06
C LEU A 54 11.15 -3.92 13.72
N ASN A 55 12.10 -3.11 13.24
CA ASN A 55 12.70 -3.24 11.91
C ASN A 55 11.65 -3.28 10.78
N ALA A 56 10.60 -2.46 10.91
CA ALA A 56 9.47 -2.36 10.00
C ALA A 56 9.30 -0.94 9.45
N GLN A 57 8.54 -0.81 8.36
CA GLN A 57 8.20 0.48 7.74
C GLN A 57 6.71 0.57 7.41
N TRP A 58 6.16 1.79 7.46
CA TRP A 58 4.80 2.08 7.04
C TRP A 58 4.71 2.22 5.52
N VAL A 59 3.80 1.47 4.90
CA VAL A 59 3.55 1.50 3.46
C VAL A 59 2.07 1.76 3.21
N LEU A 60 1.77 2.72 2.34
CA LEU A 60 0.44 2.95 1.80
C LEU A 60 0.21 1.93 0.69
N VAL A 61 -0.78 1.07 0.87
CA VAL A 61 -1.13 0.04 -0.10
C VAL A 61 -2.48 0.41 -0.73
N PRO A 62 -2.54 0.70 -2.05
CA PRO A 62 -3.80 0.81 -2.76
C PRO A 62 -4.63 -0.46 -2.61
N ASN A 63 -5.95 -0.32 -2.44
CA ASN A 63 -6.84 -1.45 -2.14
C ASN A 63 -6.74 -2.59 -3.18
N GLU A 64 -6.51 -2.25 -4.46
CA GLU A 64 -6.29 -3.20 -5.55
C GLU A 64 -5.06 -4.11 -5.36
N HIS A 65 -4.13 -3.76 -4.46
CA HIS A 65 -2.92 -4.53 -4.15
C HIS A 65 -2.94 -5.14 -2.75
N LEU A 66 -3.94 -4.84 -1.92
CA LEU A 66 -3.98 -5.27 -0.51
C LEU A 66 -3.90 -6.79 -0.37
N ALA A 67 -4.68 -7.54 -1.14
CA ALA A 67 -4.68 -9.00 -1.09
C ALA A 67 -3.34 -9.63 -1.48
N ALA A 68 -2.53 -8.97 -2.31
CA ALA A 68 -1.18 -9.43 -2.62
C ALA A 68 -0.23 -9.20 -1.43
N VAL A 69 -0.29 -8.01 -0.82
CA VAL A 69 0.53 -7.67 0.36
C VAL A 69 0.18 -8.57 1.55
N GLU A 70 -1.11 -8.81 1.82
CA GLU A 70 -1.56 -9.69 2.89
C GLU A 70 -1.03 -11.12 2.74
N ARG A 71 -1.01 -11.66 1.51
CA ARG A 71 -0.42 -12.98 1.25
C ARG A 71 1.07 -13.03 1.58
N VAL A 72 1.82 -12.01 1.17
CA VAL A 72 3.25 -11.89 1.47
C VAL A 72 3.49 -11.80 2.99
N LEU A 73 2.73 -10.96 3.69
CA LEU A 73 2.84 -10.82 5.15
C LEU A 73 2.42 -12.08 5.92
N ALA A 74 1.48 -12.86 5.38
CA ALA A 74 1.08 -14.16 5.92
C ALA A 74 2.10 -15.28 5.66
N GLY A 75 3.23 -14.97 4.99
CA GLY A 75 4.24 -15.96 4.61
C GLY A 75 3.81 -16.90 3.48
N ARG A 76 2.71 -16.58 2.76
CA ARG A 76 2.10 -17.41 1.70
C ARG A 76 2.59 -17.00 0.31
N ASP A 77 3.91 -17.01 0.15
CA ASP A 77 4.65 -16.87 -1.11
C ASP A 77 4.86 -15.46 -1.69
N ALA A 78 6.14 -15.08 -1.77
CA ALA A 78 6.67 -14.17 -2.78
C ALA A 78 7.37 -14.94 -3.92
N GLY A 79 6.99 -16.20 -4.15
CA GLY A 79 7.54 -17.06 -5.20
C GLY A 79 6.53 -17.36 -6.31
N PRO A 80 6.99 -17.72 -7.53
CA PRO A 80 6.11 -18.17 -8.59
C PRO A 80 5.31 -19.38 -8.10
N ASP A 81 4.01 -19.37 -8.43
CA ASP A 81 2.99 -20.33 -8.03
C ASP A 81 3.50 -21.78 -8.21
N ARG A 82 3.99 -22.40 -7.14
CA ARG A 82 4.56 -23.76 -7.19
C ARG A 82 3.49 -24.83 -7.35
N GLU A 83 2.22 -24.47 -7.14
CA GLU A 83 1.08 -25.36 -7.36
C GLU A 83 0.54 -25.25 -8.80
N ALA A 84 0.96 -24.25 -9.57
CA ALA A 84 0.70 -24.23 -11.00
C ALA A 84 1.49 -25.37 -11.65
N LYS A 85 0.78 -26.33 -12.26
CA LYS A 85 1.40 -27.39 -13.08
C LYS A 85 2.43 -26.76 -14.00
N SER A 86 3.67 -27.22 -13.91
CA SER A 86 4.75 -26.73 -14.76
C SER A 86 4.33 -26.92 -16.22
N ALA A 87 4.72 -26.00 -17.11
CA ALA A 87 4.50 -26.18 -18.54
C ALA A 87 5.05 -27.53 -19.05
N VAL A 88 6.04 -28.09 -18.34
CA VAL A 88 6.57 -29.44 -18.57
C VAL A 88 5.54 -30.54 -18.27
N ASP A 89 4.74 -30.41 -17.20
CA ASP A 89 3.71 -31.40 -16.82
C ASP A 89 2.54 -31.42 -17.81
N LEU A 90 2.22 -30.27 -18.42
CA LEU A 90 1.20 -30.16 -19.46
C LEU A 90 1.63 -30.80 -20.78
N PHE A 91 2.93 -30.82 -21.08
CA PHE A 91 3.45 -31.41 -22.32
C PHE A 91 3.73 -32.92 -22.22
N VAL A 92 4.12 -33.43 -21.05
CA VAL A 92 4.43 -34.87 -20.88
C VAL A 92 3.16 -35.72 -20.72
N GLY A 93 2.03 -35.15 -20.28
CA GLY A 93 0.76 -35.87 -20.13
C GLY A 93 -0.04 -36.10 -21.43
N LYS A 94 0.47 -35.69 -22.60
CA LYS A 94 -0.25 -35.74 -23.89
C LYS A 94 0.51 -36.51 -24.97
N ASN A 95 0.92 -37.74 -24.67
CA ASN A 95 1.30 -38.72 -25.70
C ASN A 95 0.66 -40.08 -25.37
N PRO A 96 -0.33 -40.55 -26.16
CA PRO A 96 -0.64 -41.98 -26.23
C PRO A 96 0.46 -42.75 -26.96
#